data_AF-A0AAU2UWV9-F1
#
_entry.id   AF-A0AAU2UWV9-F1
#
_cell.length_a   1.000
_cell.length_b   1.000
_cell.length_c   1.000
_cell.angle_alpha   90.00
_cell.angle_beta   90.00
_cell.angle_gamma   90.00
#
_symmetry.space_group_name_H-M   'P 1'
#
loop_
_entity.id
_entity.type
_entity.pdbx_description
1 polymer ?
#
loop_
_entity_poly.entity_id
_entity_poly.type
_entity_poly.pdbx_seq_one_letter_code
_entity_poly.pdbx_strand_id
1 'polypeptide(L)'
;MLVDVEAARVVDIRPDRDAATFIAWLHPRPGAEIICRDRATAYSTAICEAVPYVQEIADRWHLLHNLPTAVEKTCHQHRPCLRKQADEEREAAPRKIINPLPSPTLPATKMAVRTVDRYSDIHRPLGEGCSIRNWLVRGARRASFRP
;
A
#
# COMPACT_ATOMS: atom_id res chain seq x y z
N MET A 1 -10.67 -4.81 -13.44
CA MET A 1 -9.70 -4.37 -14.47
C MET A 1 -8.51 -5.31 -14.42
N LEU A 2 -8.01 -5.72 -15.58
CA LEU A 2 -6.86 -6.59 -15.76
C LEU A 2 -5.81 -5.83 -16.55
N VAL A 3 -4.56 -5.94 -16.13
CA VAL A 3 -3.44 -5.17 -16.69
C VAL A 3 -2.29 -6.13 -16.94
N ASP A 4 -1.72 -6.02 -18.13
CA ASP A 4 -0.43 -6.60 -18.47
C ASP A 4 0.62 -5.65 -17.90
N VAL A 5 1.28 -6.11 -16.84
CA VAL A 5 2.23 -5.31 -16.08
C VAL A 5 3.50 -5.04 -16.90
N GLU A 6 3.92 -6.00 -17.72
CA GLU A 6 5.15 -5.87 -18.52
C GLU A 6 4.98 -4.84 -19.63
N ALA A 7 3.83 -4.86 -20.30
CA ALA A 7 3.53 -3.91 -21.36
C ALA A 7 2.77 -2.67 -20.87
N ALA A 8 2.57 -2.52 -19.55
CA ALA A 8 1.91 -1.39 -18.90
C ALA A 8 0.55 -1.02 -19.54
N ARG A 9 -0.24 -2.02 -19.91
CA ARG A 9 -1.47 -1.83 -20.71
C ARG A 9 -2.64 -2.56 -20.10
N VAL A 10 -3.80 -1.92 -20.21
CA VAL A 10 -5.07 -2.54 -19.80
C VAL A 10 -5.37 -3.67 -20.78
N VAL A 11 -5.55 -4.87 -20.26
CA VAL A 11 -5.93 -6.04 -21.05
C VAL A 11 -7.44 -6.12 -21.16
N ASP A 12 -8.15 -5.88 -20.05
CA ASP A 12 -9.60 -5.92 -20.03
C ASP A 12 -10.19 -5.19 -18.81
N ILE A 13 -11.45 -4.76 -18.92
CA ILE A 13 -12.26 -4.26 -17.81
C ILE A 13 -13.43 -5.21 -17.63
N ARG A 14 -13.32 -6.04 -16.59
CA ARG A 14 -14.36 -7.00 -16.24
C ARG A 14 -15.62 -6.31 -15.72
N PRO A 15 -16.82 -6.84 -16.03
CA PRO A 15 -18.09 -6.28 -15.56
C PRO A 15 -18.33 -6.51 -14.07
N ASP A 16 -17.70 -7.52 -13.49
CA ASP A 16 -17.89 -7.98 -12.11
C ASP A 16 -16.58 -8.48 -11.47
N ARG A 17 -16.70 -8.92 -10.20
CA ARG A 17 -15.62 -9.56 -9.43
C ARG A 17 -15.93 -11.03 -9.12
N ASP A 18 -16.80 -11.65 -9.91
CA ASP A 18 -17.27 -13.01 -9.66
C ASP A 18 -16.30 -14.06 -10.21
N ALA A 19 -16.16 -15.15 -9.46
CA ALA A 19 -15.23 -16.23 -9.79
C ALA A 19 -15.56 -16.85 -11.16
N ALA A 20 -16.82 -17.21 -11.38
CA ALA A 20 -17.27 -17.86 -12.62
C ALA A 20 -16.96 -17.02 -13.87
N THR A 21 -17.27 -15.72 -13.81
CA THR A 21 -16.98 -14.83 -14.91
C THR A 21 -15.46 -14.68 -15.11
N PHE A 22 -14.63 -14.78 -14.05
CA PHE A 22 -13.17 -14.73 -14.17
C PHE A 22 -12.55 -16.01 -14.73
N ILE A 23 -13.08 -17.17 -14.36
CA ILE A 23 -12.72 -18.47 -14.94
C ILE A 23 -12.94 -18.47 -16.44
N ALA A 24 -14.13 -18.05 -16.89
CA ALA A 24 -14.47 -17.96 -18.31
C ALA A 24 -13.51 -17.05 -19.09
N TRP A 25 -12.96 -16.02 -18.44
CA TRP A 25 -11.99 -15.11 -19.04
C TRP A 25 -10.58 -15.71 -19.10
N LEU A 26 -10.19 -16.51 -18.09
CA LEU A 26 -8.86 -17.14 -17.99
C LEU A 26 -8.70 -18.33 -18.95
N HIS A 27 -9.75 -19.14 -19.16
CA HIS A 27 -9.69 -20.33 -20.03
C HIS A 27 -9.08 -20.11 -21.42
N PRO A 28 -9.48 -19.07 -22.20
CA PRO A 28 -8.88 -18.83 -23.50
C PRO A 28 -7.47 -18.20 -23.44
N ARG A 29 -6.91 -17.96 -22.24
CA ARG A 29 -5.65 -17.23 -22.03
C ARG A 29 -4.71 -17.94 -21.02
N PRO A 30 -4.28 -19.19 -21.28
CA PRO A 30 -3.45 -19.97 -20.36
C PRO A 30 -1.96 -19.53 -20.26
N GLY A 31 -1.60 -18.33 -20.73
CA GLY A 31 -0.20 -17.88 -20.83
C GLY A 31 0.35 -17.13 -19.62
N ALA A 32 -0.47 -16.85 -18.60
CA ALA A 32 0.00 -16.13 -17.42
C ALA A 32 0.82 -17.08 -16.52
N GLU A 33 2.03 -16.68 -16.11
CA GLU A 33 2.84 -17.41 -15.12
C GLU A 33 2.65 -16.85 -13.71
N ILE A 34 2.38 -15.54 -13.62
CA ILE A 34 2.21 -14.80 -12.37
C ILE A 34 0.94 -13.96 -12.46
N ILE A 35 0.08 -14.04 -11.44
CA ILE A 35 -1.07 -13.14 -11.29
C ILE A 35 -0.94 -12.36 -9.99
N CYS A 36 -0.78 -11.04 -10.15
CA CYS A 36 -0.85 -10.07 -9.05
C CYS A 36 -2.31 -9.64 -8.87
N ARG A 37 -2.91 -9.94 -7.73
CA ARG A 37 -4.34 -9.68 -7.49
C ARG A 37 -4.64 -9.08 -6.13
N ASP A 38 -5.84 -8.52 -6.00
CA ASP A 38 -6.37 -8.21 -4.69
C ASP A 38 -6.68 -9.49 -3.88
N ARG A 39 -6.89 -9.31 -2.58
CA ARG A 39 -7.06 -10.43 -1.64
C ARG A 39 -8.50 -10.99 -1.59
N ALA A 40 -9.37 -10.68 -2.56
CA ALA A 40 -10.68 -11.29 -2.65
C ALA A 40 -10.57 -12.79 -2.94
N THR A 41 -11.36 -13.58 -2.21
CA THR A 41 -11.38 -15.04 -2.32
C THR A 41 -11.85 -15.50 -3.69
N ALA A 42 -12.82 -14.80 -4.30
CA ALA A 42 -13.36 -15.13 -5.62
C ALA A 42 -12.26 -15.24 -6.70
N TYR A 43 -11.26 -14.34 -6.68
CA TYR A 43 -10.16 -14.42 -7.63
C TYR A 43 -9.21 -15.58 -7.36
N SER A 44 -8.94 -15.89 -6.09
CA SER A 44 -8.13 -17.08 -5.75
C SER A 44 -8.82 -18.35 -6.21
N THR A 45 -10.11 -18.50 -5.92
CA THR A 45 -10.91 -19.65 -6.36
C THR A 45 -10.85 -19.81 -7.87
N ALA A 46 -11.07 -18.72 -8.61
CA ALA A 46 -11.04 -18.72 -10.07
C ALA A 46 -9.66 -19.08 -10.65
N ILE A 47 -8.57 -18.58 -10.04
CA ILE A 47 -7.20 -18.90 -10.47
C ILE A 47 -6.89 -20.37 -10.22
N CYS A 48 -7.20 -20.87 -9.01
CA CYS A 48 -7.00 -22.28 -8.67
C CYS A 48 -7.78 -23.23 -9.61
N GLU A 49 -8.97 -22.82 -10.06
CA GLU A 49 -9.78 -23.63 -10.96
C GLU A 49 -9.30 -23.54 -12.42
N ALA A 50 -9.06 -22.34 -12.93
CA ALA A 50 -8.76 -22.15 -14.35
C ALA A 50 -7.28 -22.39 -14.71
N VAL A 51 -6.36 -21.99 -13.83
CA VAL A 51 -4.91 -21.99 -14.08
C VAL A 51 -4.12 -22.31 -12.79
N PRO A 52 -4.25 -23.54 -12.25
CA PRO A 52 -3.71 -23.92 -10.93
C PRO A 52 -2.18 -23.84 -10.80
N TYR A 53 -1.45 -23.77 -11.91
CA TYR A 53 0.01 -23.70 -11.97
C TYR A 53 0.54 -22.26 -11.80
N VAL A 54 -0.33 -21.26 -11.76
CA VAL A 54 0.07 -19.85 -11.71
C VAL A 54 0.46 -19.42 -10.31
N GLN A 55 1.56 -18.69 -10.20
CA GLN A 55 1.96 -18.08 -8.94
C GLN A 55 1.08 -16.86 -8.64
N GLU A 56 0.32 -16.96 -7.54
CA GLU A 56 -0.47 -15.85 -7.03
C GLU A 56 0.40 -14.93 -6.15
N ILE A 57 0.32 -13.62 -6.40
CA ILE A 57 0.99 -12.59 -5.58
C ILE A 57 -0.06 -11.57 -5.11
N ALA A 58 0.04 -11.19 -3.83
CA ALA A 58 -0.80 -10.13 -3.29
C ALA A 58 -0.39 -8.76 -3.87
N ASP A 59 -1.37 -8.03 -4.39
CA ASP A 59 -1.13 -6.71 -4.96
C ASP A 59 -0.61 -5.70 -3.91
N ARG A 60 0.50 -5.05 -4.26
CA ARG A 60 1.20 -4.11 -3.38
C ARG A 60 0.35 -2.91 -3.01
N TRP A 61 -0.44 -2.38 -3.94
CA TRP A 61 -1.29 -1.22 -3.64
C TRP A 61 -2.31 -1.58 -2.57
N HIS A 62 -2.95 -2.74 -2.67
CA HIS A 62 -3.90 -3.22 -1.66
C HIS A 62 -3.24 -3.44 -0.30
N LEU A 63 -2.01 -3.99 -0.26
CA LEU A 63 -1.27 -4.15 0.99
C LEU A 63 -0.98 -2.79 1.65
N LEU A 64 -0.45 -1.84 0.88
CA LEU A 64 -0.09 -0.52 1.40
C LEU A 64 -1.32 0.32 1.77
N HIS A 65 -2.40 0.21 1.01
CA HIS A 65 -3.64 0.97 1.26
C HIS A 65 -4.39 0.44 2.50
N ASN A 66 -4.42 -0.88 2.69
CA ASN A 66 -5.17 -1.49 3.79
C ASN A 66 -4.39 -1.53 5.11
N LEU A 67 -3.05 -1.47 5.06
CA LEU A 67 -2.20 -1.55 6.25
C LEU A 67 -2.50 -0.45 7.29
N PRO A 68 -2.57 0.84 6.95
CA PRO A 68 -2.88 1.90 7.92
C PRO A 68 -4.22 1.68 8.62
N THR A 69 -5.26 1.32 7.86
CA THR A 69 -6.58 1.03 8.39
C THR A 69 -6.55 -0.17 9.35
N ALA A 70 -5.79 -1.21 9.03
CA ALA A 70 -5.62 -2.36 9.91
C ALA A 70 -4.91 -1.96 11.21
N VAL A 71 -3.80 -1.23 11.10
CA VAL A 71 -3.05 -0.72 12.25
C VAL A 71 -3.94 0.16 13.14
N GLU A 72 -4.68 1.10 12.54
CA GLU A 72 -5.58 1.98 13.28
C GLU A 72 -6.64 1.20 14.07
N LYS A 73 -7.28 0.21 13.44
CA LYS A 73 -8.28 -0.64 14.10
C LYS A 73 -7.66 -1.42 15.26
N THR A 74 -6.49 -2.01 15.05
CA THR A 74 -5.77 -2.75 16.10
C THR A 74 -5.37 -1.82 17.25
N CYS A 75 -4.81 -0.64 16.97
CA CYS A 75 -4.48 0.34 18.00
C CYS A 75 -5.71 0.80 18.79
N HIS A 76 -6.86 1.01 18.13
CA HIS A 76 -8.11 1.34 18.80
C HIS A 76 -8.58 0.22 19.73
N GLN A 77 -8.55 -1.04 19.26
CA GLN A 77 -8.93 -2.20 20.05
C GLN A 77 -8.04 -2.38 21.29
N HIS A 78 -6.73 -2.11 21.15
CA HIS A 78 -5.76 -2.25 22.23
C HIS A 78 -5.46 -0.95 22.97
N ARG A 79 -6.28 0.10 22.79
CA ARG A 79 -6.04 1.43 23.37
C ARG A 79 -5.83 1.41 24.89
N PRO A 80 -6.56 0.61 25.71
CA PRO A 80 -6.31 0.54 27.15
C PRO A 80 -4.94 -0.03 27.50
N CYS A 81 -4.54 -1.12 26.84
CA CYS A 81 -3.24 -1.77 27.04
C CYS A 81 -2.09 -0.82 26.66
N LEU A 82 -2.21 -0.18 25.49
CA LEU A 82 -1.22 0.77 24.98
C LEU A 82 -1.10 2.00 25.89
N ARG A 83 -2.21 2.48 26.46
CA ARG A 83 -2.20 3.61 27.39
C ARG A 83 -1.49 3.26 28.69
N LYS A 84 -1.84 2.12 29.29
CA LYS A 84 -1.17 1.63 30.51
C LYS A 84 0.34 1.52 30.29
N GLN A 85 0.77 0.92 29.18
CA GLN A 85 2.20 0.80 28.86
C GLN A 85 2.86 2.16 28.63
N ALA A 86 2.19 3.11 27.98
CA ALA A 86 2.71 4.45 27.78
C ALA A 86 2.88 5.22 29.10
N ASP A 87 1.95 5.07 30.04
CA ASP A 87 2.05 5.68 31.37
C ASP A 87 3.23 5.07 32.15
N GLU A 88 3.38 3.73 32.15
CA GLU A 88 4.52 3.03 32.74
C GLU A 88 5.87 3.42 32.11
N GLU A 89 5.94 3.55 30.79
CA GLU A 89 7.16 3.97 30.07
C GLU A 89 7.51 5.44 30.34
N ARG A 90 6.53 6.29 30.62
CA ARG A 90 6.74 7.71 30.94
C ARG A 90 7.30 7.89 32.35
N GLU A 91 6.92 7.02 33.27
CA GLU A 91 7.47 6.95 34.62
C GLU A 91 8.85 6.27 34.65
N ALA A 92 9.17 5.47 33.64
CA ALA A 92 10.46 4.80 33.51
C ALA A 92 11.58 5.75 33.01
N ALA A 93 12.81 5.48 33.45
CA ALA A 93 13.99 6.15 32.92
C ALA A 93 14.16 5.86 31.41
N PRO A 94 14.68 6.83 30.61
CA PRO A 94 14.82 6.65 29.17
C PRO A 94 15.66 5.42 28.83
N ARG A 95 15.09 4.52 28.04
CA ARG A 95 15.78 3.31 27.56
C ARG A 95 16.97 3.72 26.69
N LYS A 96 18.18 3.31 27.08
CA LYS A 96 19.36 3.41 26.20
C LYS A 96 19.18 2.42 25.06
N ILE A 97 19.24 2.91 23.82
CA ILE A 97 19.28 2.04 22.64
C ILE A 97 20.67 1.40 22.61
N ILE A 98 20.74 0.11 22.94
CA ILE A 98 22.02 -0.62 23.10
C ILE A 98 22.67 -0.90 21.73
N ASN A 99 21.90 -0.81 20.63
CA ASN A 99 22.43 -0.95 19.28
C ASN A 99 21.56 -0.17 18.28
N PRO A 100 21.91 1.09 17.95
CA PRO A 100 21.15 1.84 16.96
C PRO A 100 21.29 1.18 15.59
N LEU A 101 20.17 0.93 14.93
CA LEU A 101 20.19 0.56 13.51
C LEU A 101 20.86 1.69 12.73
N PRO A 102 21.88 1.40 11.88
CA PRO A 102 22.44 2.41 11.01
C PRO A 102 21.33 2.94 10.09
N SER A 103 21.34 4.25 9.83
CA SER A 103 20.40 4.83 8.87
C SER A 103 20.52 4.08 7.54
N PRO A 104 19.42 3.61 6.95
CA PRO A 104 19.50 2.84 5.72
C PRO A 104 20.05 3.72 4.60
N THR A 105 21.23 3.38 4.09
CA THR A 105 21.82 4.00 2.90
C THR A 105 21.15 3.42 1.66
N LEU A 106 19.95 3.89 1.33
CA LEU A 106 19.29 3.46 0.10
C LEU A 106 19.93 4.18 -1.09
N PRO A 107 20.31 3.49 -2.18
CA PRO A 107 20.74 4.15 -3.39
C PRO A 107 19.62 5.06 -3.89
N ALA A 108 19.99 6.29 -4.30
CA ALA A 108 19.08 7.32 -4.77
C ALA A 108 18.49 6.94 -6.14
N THR A 109 17.61 5.94 -6.16
CA THR A 109 16.77 5.68 -7.33
C THR A 109 15.84 6.88 -7.55
N LYS A 110 15.47 7.15 -8.81
CA LYS A 110 14.50 8.22 -9.12
C LYS A 110 13.21 8.10 -8.29
N MET A 111 12.79 6.87 -7.96
CA MET A 111 11.63 6.61 -7.10
C MET A 111 11.89 6.95 -5.63
N ALA A 112 13.06 6.61 -5.09
CA ALA A 112 13.43 6.95 -3.72
C ALA A 112 13.50 8.46 -3.53
N VAL A 113 14.15 9.18 -4.45
CA VAL A 113 14.23 10.66 -4.43
C VAL A 113 12.83 11.28 -4.46
N ARG A 114 11.97 10.85 -5.40
CA ARG A 114 10.58 11.34 -5.48
C ARG A 114 9.77 11.05 -4.22
N THR A 115 9.99 9.91 -3.57
CA THR A 115 9.31 9.56 -2.32
C THR A 115 9.76 10.47 -1.19
N VAL A 116 11.06 10.72 -1.08
CA VAL A 116 11.64 11.64 -0.09
C VAL A 116 11.16 13.07 -0.31
N ASP A 117 11.23 13.57 -1.54
CA ASP A 117 10.77 14.93 -1.89
C ASP A 117 9.29 15.12 -1.55
N ARG A 118 8.44 14.15 -1.94
CA ARG A 118 7.00 14.18 -1.64
C ARG A 118 6.74 14.15 -0.14
N TYR A 119 7.48 13.33 0.60
CA TYR A 119 7.38 13.28 2.06
C TYR A 119 7.72 14.64 2.66
N SER A 120 8.86 15.24 2.27
CA SER A 120 9.26 16.57 2.73
C SER A 120 8.26 17.66 2.35
N ASP A 121 7.64 17.59 1.17
CA ASP A 121 6.60 18.54 0.73
C ASP A 121 5.31 18.45 1.54
N ILE A 122 4.92 17.24 1.98
CA ILE A 122 3.76 17.02 2.84
C ILE A 122 4.05 17.45 4.28
N HIS A 123 5.27 17.20 4.77
CA HIS A 123 5.64 17.44 6.17
C HIS A 123 6.11 18.88 6.46
N ARG A 124 6.60 19.62 5.47
CA ARG A 124 7.01 21.03 5.66
C ARG A 124 5.88 21.93 6.17
N PRO A 125 4.64 21.89 5.61
CA PRO A 125 3.51 22.66 6.13
C PRO A 125 3.02 22.18 7.50
N LEU A 126 3.21 20.90 7.84
CA LEU A 126 2.84 20.36 9.15
C LEU A 126 3.72 20.96 10.26
N GLY A 127 5.00 21.23 9.98
CA GLY A 127 5.91 21.94 10.88
C GLY A 127 5.52 23.41 11.12
N GLU A 128 4.76 24.00 10.20
CA GLU A 128 4.24 25.38 10.28
C GLU A 128 2.83 25.45 10.92
N GLY A 129 2.32 24.33 11.46
CA GLY A 129 1.02 24.28 12.13
C GLY A 129 -0.19 24.19 11.18
N CYS A 130 0.01 23.96 9.88
CA CYS A 130 -1.10 23.76 8.94
C CYS A 130 -1.68 22.34 9.08
N SER A 131 -3.01 22.23 9.26
CA SER A 131 -3.67 20.92 9.30
C SER A 131 -3.66 20.23 7.94
N ILE A 132 -3.61 18.89 7.92
CA ILE A 132 -3.64 18.05 6.70
C ILE A 132 -4.86 18.40 5.82
N ARG A 133 -5.99 18.75 6.45
CA ARG A 133 -7.24 19.12 5.78
C ARG A 133 -7.09 20.44 4.98
N ASN A 134 -6.29 21.39 5.47
CA ASN A 134 -5.96 22.63 4.77
C ASN A 134 -4.95 22.43 3.63
N TRP A 135 -4.05 21.45 3.74
CA TRP A 135 -3.10 21.12 2.68
C TRP A 135 -3.78 20.55 1.43
N LEU A 136 -4.72 19.60 1.59
CA LEU A 136 -5.47 19.01 0.47
C LEU A 136 -6.21 20.05 -0.38
N VAL A 137 -6.77 21.08 0.27
CA VAL A 137 -7.51 22.16 -0.40
C VAL A 137 -6.57 23.13 -1.14
N ARG A 138 -5.34 23.32 -0.65
CA ARG A 138 -4.34 24.22 -1.26
C ARG A 138 -3.45 23.52 -2.30
N GLY A 139 -3.19 22.22 -2.14
CA GLY A 139 -2.31 21.40 -2.99
C GLY A 139 -2.86 21.14 -4.40
N ALA A 140 -4.18 21.19 -4.58
CA ALA A 140 -4.83 21.04 -5.89
C ALA A 140 -4.48 22.16 -6.90
N ARG A 141 -3.86 23.26 -6.47
CA ARG A 141 -3.50 24.40 -7.35
C ARG A 141 -2.03 24.42 -7.82
N ARG A 142 -1.16 23.53 -7.34
CA ARG A 142 0.27 23.51 -7.74
C ARG A 142 0.69 22.33 -8.59
N ALA A 143 -0.22 21.41 -8.91
CA ALA A 143 0.00 20.39 -9.93
C ALA A 143 -0.32 20.93 -11.35
N SER A 144 0.05 22.17 -11.65
CA SER A 144 0.21 22.60 -13.04
C SER A 144 1.58 22.11 -13.51
N PHE A 145 1.51 21.10 -14.36
CA PHE A 145 2.55 20.60 -15.25
C PHE A 145 3.62 21.66 -15.54
N ARG A 146 4.88 21.38 -15.17
CA ARG A 146 6.04 22.02 -15.83
C ARG A 146 6.64 20.98 -16.79
N PRO A 147 7.03 21.42 -18.00
CA PRO A 147 7.24 20.58 -19.18
C PRO A 147 8.36 19.55 -19.01
#